data_AF-A0A552F034-F1
#
_entry.id   AF-A0A552F034-F1
#
_cell.length_a   1.000
_cell.length_b   1.000
_cell.length_c   1.000
_cell.angle_alpha   90.00
_cell.angle_beta   90.00
_cell.angle_gamma   90.00
#
_symmetry.space_group_name_H-M   'P 1'
#
loop_
_entity.id
_entity.type
_entity.pdbx_description
1 polymer ?
#
loop_
_entity_poly.entity_id
_entity_poly.type
_entity_poly.pdbx_seq_one_letter_code
_entity_poly.pdbx_strand_id
1 'polypeptide(L)' 'MKSARTKRFRQLFLSLPQRVQETAKKNYEIWQENPFHPSLEFKEVKPREKIWSVRVGIG' A
#
# COMPACT_ATOMS: atom_id res chain seq x y z
N MET A 1 -4.66 12.16 -7.45
CA MET A 1 -5.11 10.77 -7.67
C MET A 1 -6.34 10.48 -6.80
N LYS A 2 -7.37 9.80 -7.32
CA LYS A 2 -8.52 9.33 -6.53
C LYS A 2 -8.28 7.88 -6.11
N SER A 3 -8.30 7.59 -4.81
CA SER A 3 -8.21 6.22 -4.28
C SER A 3 -9.26 6.03 -3.19
N ALA A 4 -9.65 4.78 -2.94
CA ALA A 4 -10.63 4.44 -1.91
C ALA A 4 -10.26 3.13 -1.22
N ARG A 5 -10.71 2.97 0.03
CA ARG A 5 -10.51 1.78 0.86
C ARG A 5 -11.86 1.22 1.28
N THR A 6 -12.02 -0.09 1.21
CA THR A 6 -13.23 -0.79 1.68
C THR A 6 -13.34 -0.74 3.20
N LYS A 7 -14.54 -0.96 3.74
CA LYS A 7 -14.76 -1.05 5.20
C LYS A 7 -13.92 -2.16 5.83
N ARG A 8 -13.85 -3.33 5.17
CA ARG A 8 -13.03 -4.48 5.58
C ARG A 8 -11.55 -4.12 5.63
N PHE A 9 -11.04 -3.40 4.63
CA PHE A 9 -9.65 -2.93 4.63
C PHE A 9 -9.37 -2.04 5.85
N ARG A 10 -10.26 -1.09 6.17
CA ARG A 10 -10.08 -0.19 7.32
C ARG A 10 -10.01 -0.96 8.64
N GLN A 11 -10.88 -1.94 8.83
CA GLN A 11 -10.89 -2.77 10.05
C GLN A 11 -9.59 -3.55 10.22
N LEU A 12 -9.13 -4.23 9.16
CA LEU A 12 -7.88 -4.98 9.19
C LEU A 12 -6.68 -4.06 9.40
N PHE A 13 -6.65 -2.91 8.72
CA PHE A 13 -5.59 -1.93 8.87
C PHE A 13 -5.45 -1.42 10.31
N LEU A 14 -6.58 -1.13 10.98
CA LEU A 14 -6.59 -0.65 12.36
C LEU A 14 -6.17 -1.71 13.38
N SER A 15 -6.30 -3.00 13.04
CA SER A 15 -5.79 -4.09 13.91
C SER A 15 -4.28 -4.32 13.82
N LEU A 16 -3.58 -3.67 12.88
CA LEU A 16 -2.13 -3.81 12.75
C LEU A 16 -1.39 -2.97 13.81
N PRO A 17 -0.16 -3.37 14.20
CA PRO A 17 0.68 -2.55 15.06
C PRO A 17 0.90 -1.15 14.50
N GLN A 18 0.98 -0.14 15.38
CA GLN A 18 1.12 1.28 15.01
C GLN A 18 2.26 1.52 14.00
N ARG A 19 3.42 0.89 14.21
CA ARG A 19 4.58 0.98 13.31
C ARG A 19 4.26 0.55 11.87
N VAL A 20 3.44 -0.50 11.71
CA VAL A 20 3.03 -0.98 10.39
C VAL A 20 2.06 0.00 9.75
N GLN A 21 1.13 0.55 10.53
CA GLN A 21 0.20 1.58 10.05
C GLN A 21 0.92 2.83 9.56
N GLU A 22 1.93 3.31 10.30
CA GLU A 22 2.75 4.46 9.93
C GLU A 22 3.56 4.21 8.66
N THR A 23 4.21 3.04 8.57
CA THR A 23 4.96 2.64 7.37
C THR A 23 4.05 2.57 6.15
N ALA A 24 2.85 2.01 6.29
CA ALA A 24 1.87 1.92 5.21
C ALA A 24 1.41 3.31 4.72
N LYS A 25 1.15 4.24 5.65
CA LYS A 25 0.75 5.62 5.31
C LYS A 25 1.87 6.33 4.56
N LYS A 26 3.10 6.26 5.05
CA LYS A 26 4.27 6.86 4.39
C LYS A 26 4.48 6.29 2.99
N ASN A 27 4.43 4.97 2.83
CA ASN A 27 4.61 4.35 1.51
C ASN A 27 3.44 4.69 0.56
N TYR A 28 2.23 4.84 1.09
CA TYR A 28 1.10 5.31 0.32
C TYR A 28 1.33 6.74 -0.19
N GLU A 29 1.81 7.67 0.64
CA GLU A 29 2.16 9.05 0.25
C GLU A 29 3.21 9.06 -0.87
N ILE A 30 4.32 8.32 -0.70
CA ILE A 30 5.35 8.18 -1.73
C ILE A 30 4.74 7.62 -3.02
N TRP A 31 3.86 6.62 -2.93
CA TRP A 31 3.19 6.07 -4.10
C TRP A 31 2.28 7.09 -4.81
N GLN A 32 1.65 8.01 -4.08
CA GLN A 32 0.85 9.08 -4.71
C GLN A 32 1.70 10.07 -5.51
N GLU A 33 2.94 10.30 -5.07
CA GLU A 33 3.88 11.23 -5.71
C GLU A 33 4.69 10.55 -6.83
N ASN A 34 5.25 9.38 -6.54
CA ASN A 34 6.07 8.59 -7.44
C ASN A 34 5.76 7.07 -7.28
N PRO A 35 4.79 6.54 -8.05
CA PRO A 35 4.45 5.11 -8.03
C PRO A 35 5.63 4.17 -8.30
N PHE A 36 6.65 4.63 -9.04
CA PHE A 36 7.81 3.82 -9.46
C PHE A 36 9.03 4.04 -8.56
N HIS A 37 8.85 4.64 -7.37
CA HIS A 37 9.94 4.80 -6.43
C HIS A 37 10.50 3.42 -6.01
N PRO A 38 11.83 3.18 -6.07
CA PRO A 38 12.42 1.86 -5.85
C PRO A 38 12.07 1.21 -4.51
N SER A 39 11.89 2.00 -3.45
CA SER A 39 11.54 1.49 -2.11
C SER A 39 10.14 0.88 -2.02
N LEU A 40 9.24 1.23 -2.95
CA LEU A 40 7.88 0.72 -2.98
C LEU A 40 7.80 -0.70 -3.55
N GLU A 41 8.81 -1.12 -4.32
CA GLU A 41 8.78 -2.35 -5.13
C GLU A 41 7.43 -2.55 -5.82
N PHE A 42 6.92 -1.47 -6.42
CA PHE A 42 5.60 -1.46 -7.04
C PHE A 42 5.58 -2.40 -8.23
N LYS A 43 4.79 -3.47 -8.14
CA LYS A 43 4.72 -4.50 -9.19
C LYS A 43 3.30 -4.99 -9.42
N GLU A 44 3.04 -5.34 -10.67
CA GLU A 44 1.81 -6.05 -11.05
C GLU A 44 1.93 -7.51 -10.60
N VAL A 45 0.94 -7.98 -9.83
CA VAL A 45 0.92 -9.35 -9.31
C VAL A 45 -0.13 -10.21 -9.99
N LYS A 46 -1.23 -9.60 -10.45
CA LYS A 46 -2.27 -10.29 -11.21
C LYS A 46 -2.79 -9.38 -12.34
N PRO A 47 -2.22 -9.49 -13.55
CA PRO A 47 -2.56 -8.60 -14.65
C PRO A 47 -4.02 -8.69 -15.10
N ARG A 48 -4.58 -9.92 -15.15
CA ARG A 48 -5.98 -10.16 -15.53
C ARG A 48 -6.97 -9.48 -14.58
N GLU A 49 -6.63 -9.40 -13.30
CA GLU A 49 -7.45 -8.82 -12.24
C GLU A 49 -7.08 -7.34 -11.98
N LYS A 50 -6.07 -6.79 -12.69
CA LYS A 50 -5.50 -5.45 -12.47
C LYS A 50 -5.13 -5.23 -11.01
N ILE A 51 -4.42 -6.19 -10.42
CA ILE A 51 -3.95 -6.12 -9.03
C ILE A 51 -2.45 -5.86 -9.02
N TRP A 52 -2.09 -4.82 -8.26
CA TRP A 52 -0.72 -4.42 -7.98
C TRP A 52 -0.39 -4.59 -6.50
N SER A 53 0.90 -4.71 -6.21
CA SER A 53 1.45 -4.82 -4.87
C SER A 53 2.43 -3.67 -4.62
N VAL A 54 2.38 -3.11 -3.41
CA VAL A 54 3.35 -2.15 -2.87
C VAL A 54 3.93 -2.75 -1.59
N ARG A 55 5.24 -2.69 -1.42
CA ARG A 55 5.92 -3.13 -0.20
C ARG A 55 5.59 -2.18 0.95
N VAL A 56 5.24 -2.74 2.10
CA VAL A 56 4.99 -2.01 3.35
C VAL A 56 5.86 -2.64 4.44
N GLY A 57 7.08 -2.12 4.57
CA GLY A 57 8.08 -2.62 5.51
C GLY A 57 8.94 -3.77 4.97
N ILE A 58 9.88 -4.19 5.82
CA ILE A 58 10.73 -5.36 5.62
C ILE A 58 10.12 -6.42 6.54
N GLY A 59 9.73 -7.56 5.97
CA GLY A 59 9.19 -8.69 6.74
C GLY A 59 10.19 -9.24 7.74
#